data_AF-A0A9J6C1K1-F1
#
_entry.id   AF-A0A9J6C1K1-F1
#
_cell.length_a   1.000
_cell.length_b   1.000
_cell.length_c   1.000
_cell.angle_alpha   90.00
_cell.angle_beta   90.00
_cell.angle_gamma   90.00
#
_symmetry.space_group_name_H-M   'P 1'
#
loop_
_entity.id
_entity.type
_entity.pdbx_description
1 polymer ?
#
loop_
_entity_poly.entity_id
_entity_poly.type
_entity_poly.pdbx_seq_one_letter_code
_entity_poly.pdbx_strand_id
1 'polypeptide(L)'
;MAESNSGQQLRTVKSEQYAKEFKDAANETMFNAVHLKSPNDRIRVCEWLRKLKELRNDKYEEVKMKNEYMQYLKMSLTGEYKILTKPFSSAPPKQLVPFAECIANKTCDAIPELPRSGPIQPILCHKSEDNRAFITIKRTPDNGVICYMAVAPEPISLKE
;
A
#
# COMPACT_ATOMS: atom_id res chain seq x y z
N MET A 1 -13.78 0.15 27.97
CA MET A 1 -12.30 0.28 28.07
C MET A 1 -11.53 -1.01 27.72
N ALA A 2 -12.14 -2.20 27.60
CA ALA A 2 -11.41 -3.44 27.27
C ALA A 2 -11.11 -3.62 25.76
N GLU A 3 -11.97 -3.11 24.86
CA GLU A 3 -11.85 -3.31 23.40
C GLU A 3 -10.70 -2.52 22.75
N SER A 4 -10.30 -1.39 23.33
CA SER A 4 -9.19 -0.59 22.82
C SER A 4 -7.84 -1.30 22.96
N ASN A 5 -7.71 -2.20 23.94
CA ASN A 5 -6.46 -2.90 24.25
C ASN A 5 -6.26 -4.13 23.36
N SER A 6 -7.34 -4.84 23.02
CA SER A 6 -7.29 -6.01 22.12
C SER A 6 -6.94 -5.62 20.68
N GLY A 7 -7.45 -4.48 20.19
CA GLY A 7 -7.14 -3.97 18.86
C GLY A 7 -5.68 -3.53 18.68
N GLN A 8 -5.10 -2.90 19.70
CA GLN A 8 -3.68 -2.51 19.67
C GLN A 8 -2.76 -3.72 19.76
N GLN A 9 -3.07 -4.69 20.62
CA GLN A 9 -2.29 -5.92 20.76
C GLN A 9 -2.30 -6.74 19.46
N LEU A 10 -3.45 -6.84 18.78
CA LEU A 10 -3.53 -7.53 17.48
C LEU A 10 -2.70 -6.85 16.38
N ARG A 11 -2.67 -5.51 16.35
CA ARG A 11 -1.85 -4.75 15.38
C ARG A 11 -0.37 -4.97 15.60
N THR A 12 0.09 -4.99 16.85
CA THR A 12 1.50 -5.27 17.18
C THR A 12 1.90 -6.66 16.72
N VAL A 13 1.12 -7.69 17.05
CA VAL A 13 1.38 -9.08 16.63
C VAL A 13 1.45 -9.20 15.10
N LYS A 14 0.50 -8.59 14.38
CA LYS A 14 0.53 -8.59 12.91
C LYS A 14 1.73 -7.82 12.34
N SER A 15 2.13 -6.72 12.98
CA SER A 15 3.30 -5.95 12.56
C SER A 15 4.58 -6.77 12.64
N GLU A 16 4.77 -7.51 13.73
CA GLU A 16 5.91 -8.41 13.91
C GLU A 16 5.90 -9.55 12.89
N GLN A 17 4.73 -10.13 12.64
CA GLN A 17 4.56 -11.13 11.60
C GLN A 17 4.96 -10.59 10.22
N TYR A 18 4.46 -9.42 9.83
CA TYR A 18 4.82 -8.79 8.55
C TYR A 18 6.31 -8.45 8.45
N ALA A 19 6.93 -8.00 9.54
CA ALA A 19 8.38 -7.74 9.55
C ALA A 19 9.20 -9.02 9.32
N LYS A 20 8.76 -10.15 9.90
CA LYS A 20 9.36 -11.47 9.67
C LYS A 20 9.16 -11.92 8.22
N GLU A 21 7.93 -11.90 7.73
CA GLU A 21 7.57 -12.26 6.35
C GLU A 21 8.35 -11.44 5.32
N PHE A 22 8.53 -10.14 5.59
CA PHE A 22 9.34 -9.26 4.76
C PHE A 22 10.80 -9.73 4.69
N LYS A 23 11.41 -10.07 5.83
CA LYS A 23 12.80 -10.51 5.88
C LYS A 23 13.01 -11.82 5.11
N ASP A 24 12.11 -12.77 5.30
CA ASP A 24 12.16 -14.07 4.64
C ASP A 24 11.97 -13.91 3.12
N ALA A 25 10.98 -13.12 2.70
CA ALA A 25 10.72 -12.81 1.30
C ALA A 25 11.86 -12.04 0.63
N ALA A 26 12.52 -11.12 1.34
CA ALA A 26 13.67 -10.39 0.82
C ALA A 26 14.88 -11.30 0.56
N ASN A 27 15.13 -12.26 1.46
CA ASN A 27 16.21 -13.24 1.29
C ASN A 27 15.94 -14.16 0.09
N GLU A 28 14.71 -14.71 0.00
CA GLU A 28 14.30 -15.56 -1.12
C GLU A 28 14.35 -14.80 -2.46
N THR A 29 13.90 -13.55 -2.46
CA THR A 29 13.96 -12.67 -3.64
C THR A 29 15.40 -12.43 -4.08
N MET A 30 16.32 -12.14 -3.15
CA MET A 30 17.72 -11.92 -3.49
C MET A 30 18.36 -13.19 -4.07
N PHE A 31 18.06 -14.35 -3.48
CA PHE A 31 18.50 -15.65 -4.00
C PHE A 31 17.96 -15.90 -5.42
N ASN A 32 16.67 -15.64 -5.67
CA ASN A 32 16.08 -15.84 -6.99
C ASN A 32 16.55 -14.82 -8.03
N ALA A 33 16.86 -13.59 -7.61
CA ALA A 33 17.27 -12.50 -8.50
C ALA A 33 18.60 -12.79 -9.20
N VAL A 34 19.54 -13.49 -8.58
CA VAL A 34 20.83 -13.83 -9.21
C VAL A 34 20.67 -14.69 -10.48
N HIS A 35 19.54 -15.39 -10.58
CA HIS A 35 19.21 -16.25 -11.71
C HIS A 35 18.40 -15.56 -12.81
N LEU A 36 18.08 -14.27 -12.67
CA LEU A 36 17.45 -13.50 -13.74
C LEU A 36 18.42 -13.37 -14.91
N LYS A 37 17.94 -13.57 -16.13
CA LYS A 37 18.77 -13.48 -17.35
C LYS A 37 19.23 -12.04 -17.61
N SER A 38 18.29 -11.09 -17.48
CA SER A 38 18.52 -9.66 -17.71
C SER A 38 19.36 -9.03 -16.59
N PRO A 39 20.55 -8.46 -16.88
CA PRO A 39 21.31 -7.69 -15.90
C PRO A 39 20.56 -6.48 -15.36
N ASN A 40 19.76 -5.84 -16.21
CA ASN A 40 18.95 -4.69 -15.82
C ASN A 40 17.91 -5.09 -14.78
N ASP A 41 17.27 -6.25 -14.94
CA ASP A 41 16.25 -6.72 -14.00
C ASP A 41 16.88 -7.03 -12.64
N ARG A 42 18.10 -7.59 -12.62
CA ARG A 42 18.86 -7.80 -11.37
C ARG A 42 19.11 -6.47 -10.65
N ILE A 43 19.53 -5.43 -11.38
CA ILE A 43 19.70 -4.09 -10.83
C ILE A 43 18.38 -3.55 -10.29
N ARG A 44 17.27 -3.68 -11.03
CA ARG A 44 15.93 -3.24 -10.59
C ARG A 44 15.51 -3.90 -9.29
N VAL A 45 15.70 -5.22 -9.16
CA VAL A 45 15.38 -5.93 -7.91
C VAL A 45 16.20 -5.36 -6.75
N CYS A 46 17.50 -5.11 -6.94
CA CYS A 46 18.34 -4.49 -5.91
C CYS A 46 17.88 -3.07 -5.54
N GLU A 47 17.48 -2.25 -6.52
CA GLU A 47 16.95 -0.91 -6.28
C GLU A 47 15.67 -0.95 -5.43
N TRP A 48 14.74 -1.85 -5.76
CA TRP A 48 13.49 -2.02 -5.02
C TRP A 48 13.71 -2.59 -3.62
N LEU A 49 14.58 -3.61 -3.47
CA LEU A 49 14.93 -4.15 -2.16
C LEU A 49 15.53 -3.07 -1.24
N ARG A 50 16.43 -2.23 -1.78
CA ARG A 50 16.99 -1.11 -1.04
C ARG A 50 15.91 -0.09 -0.66
N LYS A 51 15.05 0.31 -1.61
CA LYS A 51 13.94 1.23 -1.35
C LYS A 51 13.02 0.72 -0.24
N LEU A 52 12.63 -0.56 -0.30
CA LEU A 52 11.74 -1.14 0.70
C LEU A 52 12.43 -1.22 2.07
N LYS A 53 13.73 -1.54 2.12
CA LYS A 53 14.50 -1.53 3.38
C LYS A 53 14.60 -0.14 4.01
N GLU A 54 14.71 0.92 3.21
CA GLU A 54 14.75 2.32 3.66
C GLU A 54 13.43 2.80 4.30
N LEU A 55 12.30 2.16 4.01
CA LEU A 55 11.03 2.49 4.65
C LEU A 55 11.09 2.20 6.16
N ARG A 56 10.49 3.11 6.93
CA ARG A 56 10.42 3.01 8.39
C ARG A 56 9.49 1.87 8.79
N ASN A 57 9.69 1.37 10.00
CA ASN A 57 8.90 0.31 10.60
C ASN A 57 8.15 0.80 11.86
N ASP A 58 7.98 2.12 12.01
CA ASP A 58 7.38 2.73 13.20
C ASP A 58 5.84 2.70 13.17
N LYS A 59 5.24 2.66 11.99
CA LYS A 59 3.78 2.57 11.81
C LYS A 59 3.38 1.22 11.22
N TYR A 60 2.31 0.64 11.76
CA TYR A 60 1.72 -0.60 11.27
C TYR A 60 1.44 -0.57 9.75
N GLU A 61 0.88 0.52 9.24
CA GLU A 61 0.56 0.66 7.81
C GLU A 61 1.81 0.68 6.93
N GLU A 62 2.92 1.25 7.41
CA GLU A 62 4.19 1.26 6.66
C GLU A 62 4.81 -0.14 6.62
N VAL A 63 4.78 -0.87 7.73
CA VAL A 63 5.25 -2.26 7.81
C VAL A 63 4.41 -3.18 6.91
N LYS A 64 3.09 -3.01 6.95
CA LYS A 64 2.16 -3.75 6.10
C LYS A 64 2.40 -3.47 4.62
N MET A 65 2.43 -2.19 4.23
CA MET A 65 2.68 -1.79 2.83
C MET A 65 4.01 -2.32 2.33
N LYS A 66 5.08 -2.21 3.12
CA LYS A 66 6.39 -2.75 2.81
C LYS A 66 6.36 -4.26 2.58
N ASN A 67 5.63 -5.00 3.40
CA ASN A 67 5.43 -6.44 3.20
C ASN A 67 4.63 -6.74 1.93
N GLU A 68 3.54 -6.02 1.65
CA GLU A 68 2.73 -6.21 0.43
C GLU A 68 3.57 -6.07 -0.85
N TYR A 69 4.35 -4.99 -0.96
CA TYR A 69 5.29 -4.81 -2.07
C TYR A 69 6.31 -5.96 -2.16
N MET A 70 6.86 -6.38 -1.02
CA MET A 70 7.87 -7.44 -0.97
C MET A 70 7.31 -8.81 -1.40
N GLN A 71 6.11 -9.16 -0.94
CA GLN A 71 5.48 -10.43 -1.33
C GLN A 71 5.17 -10.44 -2.84
N TYR A 72 4.71 -9.33 -3.40
CA TYR A 72 4.45 -9.27 -4.84
C TYR A 72 5.74 -9.34 -5.68
N LEU A 73 6.81 -8.70 -5.22
CA LEU A 73 8.12 -8.81 -5.86
C LEU A 73 8.63 -10.25 -5.81
N LYS A 74 8.51 -10.91 -4.66
CA LYS A 74 8.85 -12.33 -4.51
C LYS A 74 8.09 -13.18 -5.52
N MET A 75 6.77 -13.04 -5.59
CA MET A 75 5.92 -13.77 -6.53
C MET A 75 6.33 -13.58 -7.99
N SER A 76 6.80 -12.39 -8.38
CA SER A 76 7.28 -12.12 -9.74
C SER A 76 8.55 -12.90 -10.11
N LEU A 77 9.26 -13.39 -9.09
CA LEU A 77 10.53 -14.10 -9.21
C LEU A 77 10.43 -15.58 -8.80
N THR A 78 9.26 -16.00 -8.32
CA THR A 78 8.93 -17.37 -7.96
C THR A 78 8.14 -17.99 -9.11
N GLY A 79 8.76 -18.94 -9.82
CA GLY A 79 8.15 -19.61 -10.97
C GLY A 79 9.18 -19.99 -12.03
N GLU A 80 8.73 -20.72 -13.05
CA GLU A 80 9.57 -21.13 -14.18
C GLU A 80 9.97 -19.92 -15.04
N TYR A 81 9.03 -18.99 -15.24
CA TYR A 81 9.22 -17.76 -16.00
C TYR A 81 9.42 -16.59 -15.03
N LYS A 82 10.67 -16.34 -14.63
CA LYS A 82 11.06 -15.21 -13.77
C LYS A 82 10.98 -13.90 -14.57
N ILE A 83 9.87 -13.18 -14.44
CA ILE A 83 9.59 -11.97 -15.19
C ILE A 83 9.28 -10.84 -14.22
N LEU A 84 10.04 -9.76 -14.34
CA LEU A 84 9.81 -8.56 -13.54
C LEU A 84 8.66 -7.76 -14.14
N THR A 85 7.51 -7.78 -13.49
CA THR A 85 6.31 -7.03 -13.92
C THR A 85 6.28 -5.63 -13.31
N LYS A 86 5.34 -4.79 -13.78
CA LYS A 86 5.07 -3.48 -13.15
C LYS A 86 4.61 -3.72 -11.70
N PRO A 87 5.04 -2.89 -10.72
CA PRO A 87 5.83 -1.66 -10.88
C PRO A 87 7.35 -1.89 -10.92
N PHE A 88 7.82 -3.12 -10.72
CA PHE A 88 9.23 -3.44 -10.51
C PHE A 88 10.10 -3.35 -11.76
N SER A 89 9.49 -3.41 -12.95
CA SER A 89 10.19 -3.19 -14.23
C SER A 89 10.77 -1.77 -14.38
N SER A 90 10.40 -0.83 -13.51
CA SER A 90 10.89 0.54 -13.46
C SER A 90 11.59 0.87 -12.15
N ALA A 91 12.34 1.96 -12.10
CA ALA A 91 12.95 2.44 -10.85
C ALA A 91 11.88 2.68 -9.77
N PRO A 92 12.16 2.40 -8.49
CA PRO A 92 11.26 2.77 -7.42
C PRO A 92 11.02 4.29 -7.39
N PRO A 93 9.77 4.75 -7.17
CA PRO A 93 9.49 6.17 -7.04
C PRO A 93 10.06 6.74 -5.73
N LYS A 94 10.19 8.07 -5.65
CA LYS A 94 10.64 8.75 -4.42
C LYS A 94 9.73 8.47 -3.24
N GLN A 95 8.42 8.50 -3.46
CA GLN A 95 7.40 8.19 -2.47
C GLN A 95 6.57 7.00 -2.94
N LEU A 96 6.36 6.04 -2.05
CA LEU A 96 5.49 4.90 -2.30
C LEU A 96 4.07 5.24 -1.86
N VAL A 97 3.11 4.79 -2.65
CA VAL A 97 1.67 4.81 -2.32
C VAL A 97 1.29 3.42 -1.81
N PRO A 98 0.11 3.23 -1.18
CA PRO A 98 -0.38 1.91 -0.83
C PRO A 98 -0.32 0.95 -2.03
N PHE A 99 0.09 -0.30 -1.80
CA PHE A 99 0.37 -1.24 -2.88
C PHE A 99 -0.84 -1.46 -3.80
N ALA A 100 -2.03 -1.58 -3.21
CA ALA A 100 -3.29 -1.70 -3.95
C ALA A 100 -3.54 -0.52 -4.90
N GLU A 101 -3.28 0.71 -4.46
CA GLU A 101 -3.38 1.90 -5.29
C GLU A 101 -2.37 1.86 -6.45
N CYS A 102 -1.13 1.46 -6.15
CA CYS A 102 -0.07 1.35 -7.15
C CYS A 102 -0.46 0.40 -8.28
N ILE A 103 -0.87 -0.83 -7.94
CA ILE A 103 -1.26 -1.83 -8.95
C ILE A 103 -2.50 -1.38 -9.72
N ALA A 104 -3.54 -0.89 -9.04
CA ALA A 104 -4.75 -0.41 -9.70
C ALA A 104 -4.42 0.68 -10.73
N ASN A 105 -3.58 1.65 -10.38
CA ASN A 105 -3.16 2.70 -11.29
C ASN A 105 -2.29 2.20 -12.44
N LYS A 106 -1.42 1.20 -12.22
CA LYS A 106 -0.67 0.55 -13.30
C LYS A 106 -1.56 -0.24 -14.25
N THR A 107 -2.67 -0.79 -13.76
CA THR A 107 -3.71 -1.41 -14.58
C THR A 107 -4.48 -0.36 -15.38
N CYS A 108 -4.83 0.78 -14.77
CA CYS A 108 -5.48 1.89 -15.49
C CYS A 108 -4.59 2.47 -16.60
N ASP A 109 -3.27 2.47 -16.43
CA ASP A 109 -2.34 2.87 -17.50
C ASP A 109 -2.44 1.93 -18.73
N ALA A 110 -2.86 0.67 -18.54
CA ALA A 110 -3.08 -0.29 -19.63
C ALA A 110 -4.52 -0.29 -20.15
N ILE A 111 -5.48 0.10 -19.31
CA ILE A 111 -6.92 0.16 -19.63
C ILE A 111 -7.44 1.54 -19.20
N PRO A 112 -7.35 2.57 -20.06
CA PRO A 112 -7.64 3.96 -19.70
C PRO A 112 -9.10 4.24 -19.28
N GLU A 113 -10.01 3.33 -19.63
CA GLU A 113 -11.43 3.37 -19.24
C GLU A 113 -11.65 3.14 -17.74
N LEU A 114 -10.69 2.51 -17.07
CA LEU A 114 -10.79 2.23 -15.64
C LEU A 114 -10.51 3.49 -14.81
N PRO A 115 -11.26 3.70 -13.71
CA PRO A 115 -11.00 4.80 -12.80
C PRO A 115 -9.67 4.63 -12.08
N ARG A 116 -8.84 5.67 -12.11
CA ARG A 116 -7.62 5.72 -11.30
C ARG A 116 -7.96 5.62 -9.81
N SER A 117 -7.23 4.73 -9.12
CA SER A 117 -7.23 4.69 -7.67
C SER A 117 -6.35 5.82 -7.14
N GLY A 118 -6.71 6.37 -5.98
CA GLY A 118 -5.91 7.39 -5.32
C GLY A 118 -6.16 7.33 -3.82
N PRO A 119 -5.39 8.07 -3.01
CA PRO A 119 -5.76 8.32 -1.64
C PRO A 119 -7.22 8.81 -1.64
N ILE A 120 -8.01 8.37 -0.66
CA ILE A 120 -9.40 8.83 -0.50
C ILE A 120 -9.31 10.33 -0.19
N GLN A 121 -9.22 11.17 -1.22
CA GLN A 121 -9.15 12.61 -1.08
C GLN A 121 -10.54 13.12 -1.47
N PRO A 122 -11.43 13.31 -0.48
CA PRO A 122 -12.73 13.87 -0.75
C PRO A 122 -12.56 15.32 -1.26
N ILE A 123 -13.36 15.67 -2.25
CA ILE A 123 -13.41 17.00 -2.87
C ILE A 123 -13.92 18.03 -1.87
N LEU A 124 -14.80 17.61 -0.96
CA LEU A 124 -15.28 18.40 0.15
C LEU A 124 -15.25 17.54 1.41
N CYS A 125 -14.60 18.03 2.46
CA CYS A 125 -14.68 17.50 3.81
C CYS A 125 -15.19 18.62 4.70
N HIS A 126 -16.34 18.42 5.34
CA HIS A 126 -16.89 19.36 6.30
C HIS A 126 -17.16 18.66 7.62
N LYS A 127 -16.71 19.27 8.72
CA LYS A 127 -16.94 18.84 10.09
C LYS A 127 -17.86 19.86 10.75
N SER A 128 -18.82 19.39 11.53
CA SER A 128 -19.60 20.27 12.41
C SER A 128 -18.71 20.89 13.49
N GLU A 129 -19.09 22.05 14.02
CA GLU A 129 -18.30 22.78 15.03
C GLU A 129 -18.06 21.96 16.31
N ASP A 130 -18.99 21.06 16.64
CA ASP A 130 -18.90 20.13 17.78
C ASP A 130 -18.10 18.84 17.48
N ASN A 131 -17.59 18.68 16.25
CA ASN A 131 -16.92 17.48 15.73
C ASN A 131 -17.74 16.19 15.81
N ARG A 132 -19.07 16.28 15.90
CA ARG A 132 -19.96 15.09 16.00
C ARG A 132 -20.48 14.61 14.66
N ALA A 133 -20.44 15.47 13.64
CA ALA A 133 -20.80 15.10 12.29
C ALA A 133 -19.63 15.40 11.34
N PHE A 134 -19.43 14.50 10.38
CA PHE A 134 -18.58 14.79 9.23
C PHE A 134 -19.25 14.32 7.94
N ILE A 135 -19.05 15.09 6.88
CA ILE A 135 -19.48 14.77 5.53
C ILE A 135 -18.27 14.83 4.60
N THR A 136 -18.13 13.81 3.76
CA THR A 136 -17.14 13.79 2.69
C THR A 136 -17.80 13.51 1.34
N ILE A 137 -17.41 14.27 0.33
CA ILE A 137 -17.99 14.19 -1.02
C ILE A 137 -16.88 13.84 -2.00
N LYS A 138 -17.09 12.81 -2.85
CA LYS A 138 -16.20 12.44 -3.95
C LYS A 138 -16.99 12.28 -5.23
N ARG A 139 -16.55 12.91 -6.32
CA ARG A 139 -17.11 12.67 -7.66
C ARG A 139 -16.68 11.30 -8.17
N THR A 140 -17.60 10.56 -8.79
CA THR A 140 -17.30 9.35 -9.56
C THR A 140 -17.06 9.72 -11.03
N PRO A 141 -16.41 8.84 -11.82
CA PRO A 141 -16.13 9.09 -13.23
C PRO A 141 -17.38 9.36 -14.08
N ASP A 142 -18.50 8.71 -13.77
CA ASP A 142 -19.74 8.75 -14.57
C ASP A 142 -20.67 9.92 -14.17
N ASN A 143 -20.11 11.07 -13.80
CA ASN A 143 -20.85 12.23 -13.24
C ASN A 143 -21.67 11.94 -11.96
N GLY A 144 -21.40 10.83 -11.27
CA GLY A 144 -22.01 10.52 -9.99
C GLY A 144 -21.25 11.13 -8.80
N VAL A 145 -21.82 10.99 -7.61
CA VAL A 145 -21.21 11.47 -6.37
C VAL A 145 -21.37 10.40 -5.29
N ILE A 146 -20.26 10.06 -4.63
CA ILE A 146 -20.26 9.29 -3.39
C ILE A 146 -20.21 10.27 -2.23
N CYS A 147 -21.17 10.15 -1.34
CA CYS A 147 -21.28 10.92 -0.11
C CYS A 147 -21.14 9.98 1.08
N TYR A 148 -20.12 10.19 1.92
CA TYR A 148 -20.05 9.55 3.23
C TYR A 148 -20.41 10.57 4.28
N MET A 149 -21.43 10.25 5.08
CA MET A 149 -21.81 11.02 6.25
C MET A 149 -21.72 10.10 7.46
N ALA A 150 -21.11 10.58 8.53
CA ALA A 150 -21.21 9.95 9.82
C ALA A 150 -21.63 10.97 10.86
N VAL A 151 -22.47 10.52 11.79
CA VAL A 151 -22.91 11.27 12.96
C VAL A 151 -22.64 10.39 14.17
N ALA A 152 -21.97 10.92 15.17
CA ALA A 152 -21.67 10.24 16.41
C ALA A 152 -22.24 11.02 17.60
N PRO A 153 -22.66 10.31 18.67
CA PRO A 153 -23.09 10.97 19.90
C PRO A 153 -21.92 11.69 20.61
N GLU A 154 -20.69 11.23 20.36
CA GLU A 154 -19.44 11.78 20.90
C GLU A 154 -18.56 12.36 19.79
N PRO A 155 -17.69 13.35 20.08
CA PRO A 155 -16.79 13.94 19.09
C PRO A 155 -15.90 12.90 18.39
N ILE A 156 -15.86 12.94 17.07
CA ILE A 156 -15.11 12.01 16.22
C ILE A 156 -13.66 12.53 16.09
N SER A 157 -12.71 11.87 16.75
CA SER A 157 -11.28 12.12 16.53
C SER A 157 -10.79 11.39 15.28
N LEU A 158 -10.93 12.02 14.12
CA LEU A 158 -10.24 11.60 12.90
C LEU A 158 -8.82 12.15 12.95
N LYS A 159 -7.83 11.27 13.14
CA LYS A 159 -6.41 11.65 13.00
C LYS A 159 -6.13 11.86 11.52
N GLU A 160 -5.79 13.10 11.16
CA GLU A 160 -5.32 13.51 9.83
C GLU A 160 -3.92 12.98 9.52
#